data_AF-A0A2M6YRP8-F1
#
_entry.id   AF-A0A2M6YRP8-F1
#
_cell.length_a   1.000
_cell.length_b   1.000
_cell.length_c   1.000
_cell.angle_alpha   90.00
_cell.angle_beta   90.00
_cell.angle_gamma   90.00
#
_symmetry.space_group_name_H-M   'P 1'
#
loop_
_entity.id
_entity.type
_entity.pdbx_description
1 polymer ?
#
loop_
_entity_poly.entity_id
_entity_poly.type
_entity_poly.pdbx_seq_one_letter_code
_entity_poly.pdbx_strand_id
1 'polypeptide(L)' 'MKNNNLTCKTGLVKKVINKEVFEREISLCRKLAKENGGRCGWGVCKDCGVIPFLYKLHKGILLEDPDEIAKVREKTLE' A
#
# COMPACT_ATOMS: atom_id res chain seq x y z
N MET A 1 -21.26 -12.90 -24.61
CA MET A 1 -19.95 -12.64 -23.97
C MET A 1 -20.09 -12.89 -22.48
N LYS A 2 -19.24 -13.74 -21.87
CA LYS A 2 -19.23 -13.88 -20.41
C LYS A 2 -18.71 -12.56 -19.82
N ASN A 3 -19.59 -11.79 -19.18
CA ASN A 3 -19.18 -10.64 -18.37
C ASN A 3 -18.45 -11.16 -17.13
N ASN A 4 -17.17 -11.47 -17.28
CA ASN A 4 -16.31 -11.66 -16.12
C ASN A 4 -16.05 -10.27 -15.56
N ASN A 5 -16.80 -9.88 -14.52
CA ASN A 5 -16.58 -8.63 -13.81
C ASN A 5 -15.14 -8.62 -13.28
N LEU A 6 -14.27 -7.88 -13.96
CA LEU A 6 -12.90 -7.68 -13.52
C LEU A 6 -12.94 -6.93 -12.19
N THR A 7 -12.20 -7.45 -11.22
CA THR A 7 -12.00 -6.77 -9.94
C THR A 7 -10.53 -6.51 -9.76
N CYS A 8 -10.27 -5.54 -8.91
CA CYS A 8 -9.01 -5.32 -8.20
C CYS A 8 -8.38 -6.59 -7.57
N LYS A 9 -9.11 -7.69 -7.38
CA LYS A 9 -8.60 -8.98 -6.85
C LYS A 9 -8.30 -10.01 -7.94
N THR A 10 -8.72 -9.77 -9.18
CA THR A 10 -8.51 -10.70 -10.30
C THR A 10 -7.02 -10.92 -10.56
N GLY A 11 -6.57 -12.17 -10.51
CA GLY A 11 -5.17 -12.54 -10.77
C GLY A 11 -4.19 -12.38 -9.58
N LEU A 12 -4.66 -11.98 -8.39
CA LEU A 12 -3.81 -11.96 -7.20
C LEU A 12 -3.51 -13.39 -6.73
N VAL A 13 -2.24 -13.76 -6.76
CA VAL A 13 -1.73 -15.02 -6.20
C VAL A 13 -1.30 -14.78 -4.75
N LYS A 14 -1.46 -15.77 -3.84
CA LYS A 14 -0.94 -15.63 -2.47
C LYS A 14 0.58 -15.40 -2.49
N LYS A 15 1.07 -14.45 -1.68
CA LYS A 15 2.50 -14.06 -1.56
C LYS A 15 3.11 -13.42 -2.82
N VAL A 16 2.41 -12.48 -3.46
CA VAL A 16 2.94 -11.73 -4.63
C VAL A 16 4.26 -11.03 -4.34
N ILE A 17 4.48 -10.61 -3.09
CA ILE A 17 5.73 -9.96 -2.66
C ILE A 17 6.32 -10.64 -1.42
N ASN A 18 7.66 -10.75 -1.38
CA ASN A 18 8.39 -11.25 -0.22
C ASN A 18 8.16 -10.30 0.98
N LYS A 19 7.98 -10.89 2.18
CA LYS A 19 7.86 -10.19 3.46
C LYS A 19 9.00 -9.21 3.72
N GLU A 20 10.23 -9.62 3.47
CA GLU A 20 11.41 -8.79 3.70
C GLU A 20 11.41 -7.55 2.80
N VAL A 21 11.00 -7.72 1.54
CA VAL A 21 10.84 -6.60 0.60
C VAL A 21 9.74 -5.67 1.11
N PHE A 22 8.58 -6.20 1.52
CA PHE A 22 7.51 -5.38 2.08
C PHE A 22 7.97 -4.57 3.30
N GLU A 23 8.63 -5.20 4.26
CA GLU A 23 9.11 -4.54 5.49
C GLU A 23 10.16 -3.47 5.17
N ARG A 24 11.08 -3.75 4.23
CA ARG A 24 12.07 -2.78 3.76
C ARG A 24 11.41 -1.56 3.12
N GLU A 25 10.47 -1.77 2.18
CA GLU A 25 9.81 -0.66 1.46
C GLU A 25 8.97 0.21 2.41
N ILE A 26 8.28 -0.40 3.37
CA ILE A 26 7.52 0.33 4.41
C ILE A 26 8.45 1.15 5.30
N SER A 27 9.56 0.56 5.73
CA SER A 27 10.58 1.26 6.54
C SER A 27 11.17 2.46 5.79
N LEU A 28 11.46 2.28 4.49
CA LEU A 28 11.97 3.36 3.65
C LEU A 28 10.93 4.49 3.49
N CYS A 29 9.66 4.16 3.27
CA CYS A 29 8.58 5.13 3.19
C CYS A 29 8.48 5.98 4.47
N ARG A 30 8.52 5.34 5.64
CA ARG A 30 8.53 6.03 6.95
C ARG A 30 9.71 6.99 7.08
N LYS A 31 10.91 6.49 6.79
CA LYS A 31 12.13 7.27 6.91
C LYS A 31 12.10 8.52 6.03
N LEU A 32 11.76 8.35 4.75
CA LEU A 32 11.69 9.45 3.81
C LEU A 32 10.58 10.45 4.14
N ALA A 33 9.41 9.97 4.58
CA ALA A 33 8.32 10.84 5.01
C ALA A 33 8.75 11.73 6.18
N LYS A 34 9.47 11.17 7.16
CA LYS A 34 9.98 11.93 8.32
C LYS A 34 11.07 12.93 7.92
N GLU A 35 12.04 12.49 7.10
CA GLU A 35 13.19 13.32 6.71
C GLU A 35 12.81 14.46 5.77
N ASN A 36 11.79 14.29 4.93
CA ASN A 36 11.42 15.27 3.89
C ASN A 36 10.08 15.97 4.16
N GLY A 37 9.60 16.00 5.40
CA GLY A 37 8.38 16.74 5.77
C GLY A 37 7.11 16.22 5.07
N GLY A 38 6.92 14.91 5.06
CA GLY A 38 5.76 14.24 4.47
C GLY A 38 5.84 14.06 2.96
N ARG A 39 7.05 13.99 2.40
CA ARG A 39 7.30 13.76 0.97
C ARG A 39 8.28 12.62 0.73
N CYS A 40 8.20 11.97 -0.42
CA CYS A 40 9.21 11.02 -0.88
C CYS A 40 9.26 11.02 -2.42
N GLY A 41 10.04 10.11 -3.02
CA GLY A 41 10.13 9.98 -4.49
C GLY A 41 8.81 9.67 -5.20
N TRP A 42 7.78 9.26 -4.46
CA TRP A 42 6.42 9.01 -4.97
C TRP A 42 5.48 10.23 -4.85
N GLY A 43 5.95 11.35 -4.29
CA GLY A 43 5.16 12.57 -4.10
C GLY A 43 4.84 12.86 -2.62
N VAL A 44 3.64 13.35 -2.36
CA VAL A 44 3.20 13.73 -1.00
C VAL A 44 2.63 12.50 -0.29
N CYS A 45 3.16 12.18 0.89
CA CYS A 45 2.80 10.97 1.64
C CYS A 45 1.30 10.92 2.01
N LYS A 46 0.68 12.08 2.29
CA LYS A 46 -0.75 12.18 2.59
C LYS A 46 -1.65 11.69 1.44
N ASP A 47 -1.17 11.82 0.20
CA ASP A 47 -1.89 11.48 -1.03
C ASP A 47 -1.39 10.15 -1.63
N CYS A 48 -0.48 9.45 -0.95
CA CYS A 48 0.28 8.33 -1.51
C CYS A 48 -0.51 7.01 -1.55
N GLY A 49 -0.72 6.46 -2.76
CA GLY A 49 -1.36 5.16 -2.99
C GLY A 49 -0.48 3.93 -2.69
N VAL A 50 0.81 4.11 -2.43
CA VAL A 50 1.77 3.00 -2.28
C VAL A 50 1.47 2.14 -1.05
N ILE A 51 1.07 2.75 0.07
CA ILE A 51 0.79 2.01 1.31
C ILE A 51 -0.37 1.00 1.16
N PRO A 52 -1.58 1.41 0.73
CA PRO A 52 -2.67 0.45 0.52
C PRO A 52 -2.32 -0.57 -0.57
N PHE A 53 -1.53 -0.20 -1.58
CA PHE A 53 -1.03 -1.13 -2.59
C PHE A 53 -0.08 -2.19 -2.01
N LEU A 54 0.90 -1.80 -1.20
CA LEU A 54 1.82 -2.74 -0.53
C LEU A 54 1.06 -3.68 0.41
N TYR A 55 0.07 -3.16 1.14
CA TYR A 55 -0.80 -3.97 2.00
C TYR A 55 -1.62 -4.99 1.20
N LYS A 56 -2.16 -4.59 0.04
CA LYS A 56 -2.83 -5.50 -0.89
C LYS A 56 -1.94 -6.64 -1.35
N LEU A 57 -0.68 -6.34 -1.70
CA LEU A 57 0.26 -7.34 -2.24
C LEU A 57 0.83 -8.30 -1.21
N HIS A 58 1.14 -7.83 0.01
CA HIS A 58 1.81 -8.64 1.03
C HIS A 58 0.86 -9.22 2.09
N LYS A 59 -0.32 -8.60 2.28
CA LYS A 59 -1.32 -9.08 3.25
C LYS A 59 -2.58 -9.60 2.58
N GLY A 60 -2.65 -9.57 1.24
CA GLY A 60 -3.75 -10.13 0.45
C GLY A 60 -5.10 -9.44 0.66
N ILE A 61 -5.13 -8.34 1.43
CA ILE A 61 -6.33 -7.58 1.73
C ILE A 61 -6.30 -6.32 0.88
N LEU A 62 -7.23 -6.24 -0.06
CA LEU A 62 -7.51 -4.98 -0.72
C LEU A 62 -8.40 -4.14 0.21
N LEU A 63 -7.87 -3.00 0.63
CA LEU A 63 -8.64 -1.96 1.29
C LEU A 63 -9.36 -1.14 0.22
N GLU A 64 -10.69 -1.13 0.25
CA GLU A 64 -11.54 -0.33 -0.65
C GLU A 64 -12.21 0.82 0.11
N ASP A 65 -12.34 0.67 1.42
CA ASP A 65 -12.90 1.68 2.30
C ASP A 65 -11.89 2.82 2.57
N PRO A 66 -12.27 4.08 2.34
CA PRO A 66 -11.39 5.22 2.57
C PRO A 66 -10.88 5.34 4.02
N ASP A 67 -11.70 4.97 5.01
CA ASP A 67 -11.32 5.07 6.43
C ASP A 67 -10.32 3.97 6.80
N GLU A 68 -10.47 2.75 6.27
CA GLU A 68 -9.48 1.69 6.41
C GLU A 68 -8.15 2.05 5.75
N ILE A 69 -8.19 2.67 4.56
CA ILE A 69 -7.00 3.18 3.88
C ILE A 69 -6.32 4.26 4.74
N ALA A 70 -7.09 5.19 5.30
CA ALA A 70 -6.58 6.24 6.17
C ALA A 70 -5.91 5.67 7.43
N LYS A 71 -6.56 4.72 8.12
CA LYS A 71 -6.01 4.04 9.31
C LYS A 71 -4.70 3.32 9.02
N VAL A 72 -4.61 2.65 7.86
CA VAL A 72 -3.39 1.95 7.47
C VAL A 72 -2.29 2.94 7.10
N ARG A 73 -2.62 4.06 6.44
CA ARG A 73 -1.68 5.16 6.18
C ARG A 73 -1.16 5.75 7.48
N GLU A 74 -2.04 6.09 8.42
CA GLU A 74 -1.71 6.64 9.74
C GLU A 74 -0.75 5.70 10.50
N LYS A 75 -1.13 4.45 10.76
CA LYS A 75 -0.25 3.45 11.40
C LYS A 75 1.09 3.21 10.68
N THR A 76 1.14 3.51 9.39
CA THR A 76 2.33 3.30 8.58
C THR A 76 3.20 4.54 8.50
N LEU A 77 2.67 5.75 8.64
CA LEU A 77 3.41 7.01 8.47
C LEU A 77 3.56 7.84 9.75
N GLU A 78 2.90 7.45 10.84
CA GLU A 78 3.16 7.91 12.21
C GLU A 78 4.56 7.51 12.72
#